data_AF-A0A413KAN5-F1
#
_entry.id   AF-A0A413KAN5-F1
#
_cell.length_a   1.000
_cell.length_b   1.000
_cell.length_c   1.000
_cell.angle_alpha   90.00
_cell.angle_beta   90.00
_cell.angle_gamma   90.00
#
_symmetry.space_group_name_H-M   'P 1'
#
loop_
_entity.id
_entity.type
_entity.pdbx_description
1 polymer ?
#
loop_
_entity_poly.entity_id
_entity_poly.type
_entity_poly.pdbx_seq_one_letter_code
_entity_poly.pdbx_strand_id
1 'polypeptide(L)' 'MWFKREYSEYGCPMCGRLPVLAEGQTEKYYETLKAVKTITIYRLQCPRKHLSTNWYSDLGSASINWKHVVDEYKREDTK' A
#
# COMPACT_ATOMS: atom_id res chain seq x y z
N MET A 1 -19.40 -21.41 10.24
CA MET A 1 -18.99 -20.79 8.96
C MET A 1 -17.59 -20.19 9.13
N TRP A 2 -16.53 -21.01 8.98
CA TRP A 2 -15.14 -20.66 9.36
C TRP A 2 -14.27 -20.16 8.19
N PHE A 3 -14.83 -20.07 6.98
CA PHE A 3 -14.08 -19.73 5.75
C PHE A 3 -13.87 -18.23 5.48
N LYS A 4 -14.27 -17.32 6.38
CA LYS A 4 -14.14 -15.86 6.15
C LYS A 4 -12.84 -15.23 6.64
N ARG A 5 -11.97 -15.96 7.36
CA ARG A 5 -10.81 -15.37 8.06
C ARG A 5 -9.49 -15.37 7.28
N GLU A 6 -9.26 -16.29 6.36
CA GLU A 6 -7.94 -16.41 5.70
C GLU A 6 -7.65 -15.33 4.65
N TYR A 7 -8.67 -14.78 3.99
CA TYR A 7 -8.49 -13.67 3.03
C TYR A 7 -8.35 -12.29 3.70
N SER A 8 -8.41 -12.22 5.04
CA SER A 8 -8.54 -10.95 5.76
C SER A 8 -7.22 -10.31 6.21
N GLU A 9 -6.09 -11.04 6.25
CA GLU A 9 -4.84 -10.49 6.80
C GLU A 9 -4.38 -9.29 5.98
N TYR A 10 -4.40 -9.42 4.66
CA TYR A 10 -3.95 -8.39 3.71
C TYR A 10 -5.11 -7.75 2.93
N GLY A 11 -6.36 -8.13 3.19
CA GLY A 11 -7.53 -7.54 2.56
C GLY A 11 -7.85 -6.15 3.13
N CYS A 12 -8.44 -5.28 2.30
CA CYS A 12 -8.99 -4.01 2.80
C CYS A 12 -10.05 -4.29 3.87
N PRO A 13 -9.93 -3.73 5.10
CA PRO A 13 -10.82 -4.05 6.21
C PRO A 13 -12.29 -3.69 5.91
N MET A 14 -12.53 -2.66 5.10
CA MET A 14 -13.88 -2.20 4.76
C MET A 14 -14.59 -3.06 3.71
N CYS A 15 -13.88 -3.75 2.82
CA CYS A 15 -14.51 -4.46 1.69
C CYS A 15 -13.97 -5.86 1.40
N GLY A 16 -12.99 -6.32 2.16
CA GLY A 16 -12.37 -7.64 2.04
C GLY A 16 -11.56 -7.87 0.75
N ARG A 17 -11.50 -6.91 -0.17
CA ARG A 17 -10.75 -7.06 -1.42
C ARG A 17 -9.26 -6.85 -1.19
N LEU A 18 -8.45 -7.64 -1.89
CA LEU A 18 -7.00 -7.45 -1.94
C LEU A 18 -6.65 -6.10 -2.57
N PRO A 19 -5.52 -5.49 -2.16
CA PRO A 19 -5.04 -4.26 -2.78
C PRO A 19 -4.66 -4.50 -4.23
N VAL A 20 -4.75 -3.44 -5.03
CA VAL A 20 -4.17 -3.36 -6.36
C VAL A 20 -2.96 -2.44 -6.34
N LEU A 21 -2.00 -2.74 -7.21
CA LEU A 21 -0.84 -1.89 -7.43
C LEU A 21 -1.23 -0.69 -8.30
N ALA A 22 -0.86 0.50 -7.85
CA ALA A 22 -0.86 1.70 -8.66
C ALA A 22 0.57 2.20 -8.85
N GLU A 23 0.87 2.59 -10.09
CA GLU A 23 2.18 3.08 -10.50
C GLU A 23 2.09 4.56 -10.83
N GLY A 24 3.16 5.28 -10.55
CA GLY A 24 3.33 6.68 -10.88
C GLY A 24 4.77 6.97 -11.26
N GLN A 25 5.00 8.14 -11.85
CA GLN A 25 6.34 8.63 -12.12
C GLN A 25 6.59 9.89 -11.31
N THR A 26 7.79 10.02 -10.77
CA THR A 26 8.23 11.23 -10.07
C THR A 26 9.69 11.52 -10.40
N GLU A 27 10.14 12.72 -10.10
CA GLU A 27 11.53 13.12 -10.27
C GLU A 27 12.27 13.03 -8.94
N LYS A 28 13.45 12.42 -8.98
CA LYS A 28 14.36 12.37 -7.83
C LYS A 28 15.70 12.96 -8.22
N TYR A 29 16.16 13.93 -7.44
CA TYR A 29 17.51 14.46 -7.56
C TYR A 29 18.51 13.50 -6.91
N TYR A 30 19.55 13.15 -7.67
CA TYR A 30 20.65 12.32 -7.21
C TYR A 30 21.89 13.18 -7.03
N GLU A 31 22.20 13.53 -5.78
CA GLU A 31 23.35 14.37 -5.43
C GLU A 31 24.67 13.82 -5.96
N THR A 32 24.86 12.51 -5.91
CA THR A 32 26.07 11.83 -6.40
C THR A 32 26.31 12.02 -7.89
N LEU A 33 25.24 12.15 -8.67
CA LEU A 33 25.29 12.35 -10.12
C LEU A 33 25.03 13.81 -10.52
N LYS A 34 24.70 14.67 -9.54
CA LYS A 34 24.20 16.04 -9.75
C LYS A 34 23.13 16.12 -10.85
N ALA A 35 22.22 15.15 -10.86
CA ALA A 35 21.24 15.00 -11.94
C ALA A 35 19.86 14.66 -11.40
N VAL A 36 18.82 15.12 -12.10
CA VAL A 36 17.44 14.72 -11.88
C VAL A 36 17.16 13.48 -12.74
N LYS A 37 16.57 12.45 -12.13
CA LYS A 37 16.10 11.27 -12.84
C LYS A 37 14.64 11.03 -12.54
N THR A 38 13.89 10.70 -13.58
CA THR A 38 12.54 10.16 -13.43
C THR A 38 12.64 8.75 -12.87
N ILE A 39 11.90 8.49 -11.80
CA ILE A 39 11.79 7.18 -11.16
C ILE A 39 10.33 6.76 -11.12
N THR A 40 10.11 5.45 -11.17
CA THR A 40 8.79 4.87 -10.92
C THR A 40 8.56 4.78 -9.42
N ILE A 41 7.36 5.14 -9.00
CA ILE A 41 6.87 4.98 -7.64
C ILE A 41 5.62 4.12 -7.64
N TYR A 42 5.42 3.41 -6.53
CA TYR A 42 4.42 2.39 -6.34
C TYR A 42 3.58 2.73 -5.11
N ARG A 43 2.30 2.41 -5.16
CA ARG A 43 1.47 2.34 -3.96
C ARG A 43 0.49 1.19 -4.07
N LEU A 44 0.14 0.60 -2.94
CA LEU A 44 -0.96 -0.36 -2.86
C LEU A 44 -2.22 0.38 -2.43
N GLN A 45 -3.33 0.11 -3.11
CA GLN A 45 -4.60 0.74 -2.79
C GLN A 45 -5.76 -0.25 -2.91
N CYS A 46 -6.79 -0.05 -2.10
CA CYS A 46 -8.04 -0.76 -2.26
C CYS A 46 -8.63 -0.46 -3.65
N PRO A 47 -9.14 -1.45 -4.40
CA PRO A 47 -9.81 -1.23 -5.68
C PRO A 47 -11.00 -0.25 -5.58
N ARG A 48 -11.65 -0.18 -4.42
CA ARG A 48 -12.75 0.76 -4.12
C ARG A 48 -12.29 2.09 -3.51
N LYS A 49 -10.97 2.33 -3.45
CA LYS A 49 -10.34 3.56 -2.94
C LYS A 49 -10.66 3.91 -1.48
N HIS A 50 -11.03 2.91 -0.67
CA HIS A 50 -11.23 3.09 0.78
C HIS A 50 -9.93 3.39 1.53
N LEU A 51 -8.82 2.83 1.05
CA LEU A 51 -7.53 2.85 1.70
C LEU A 51 -6.42 2.85 0.64
N SER A 52 -5.31 3.52 0.91
CA SER A 52 -4.09 3.45 0.11
C SER A 52 -2.86 3.66 0.97
N THR A 53 -1.75 3.03 0.60
CA THR A 53 -0.43 3.37 1.14
C THR A 53 0.05 4.71 0.61
N ASN A 54 1.11 5.24 1.22
CA ASN A 54 1.93 6.26 0.59
C ASN A 54 2.58 5.74 -0.70
N TRP A 55 3.19 6.66 -1.45
CA TRP A 55 4.03 6.32 -2.60
C TRP A 55 5.43 5.92 -2.16
N TYR A 56 5.94 4.83 -2.71
CA TYR A 56 7.26 4.27 -2.42
C TYR A 56 8.05 4.03 -3.70
N SER A 57 9.36 4.19 -3.65
CA SER A 57 10.24 3.84 -4.78
C SER A 57 10.40 2.34 -4.99
N ASP A 58 9.94 1.52 -4.03
CA ASP A 58 10.04 0.06 -4.08
C ASP A 58 8.75 -0.62 -3.60
N LEU A 59 8.44 -1.77 -4.20
CA LEU A 59 7.23 -2.55 -3.93
C LEU A 59 7.22 -3.19 -2.54
N GLY A 60 8.40 -3.49 -1.98
CA GLY A 60 8.53 -4.12 -0.66
C GLY A 60 8.04 -3.19 0.45
N SER A 61 8.49 -1.93 0.43
CA SER A 61 8.07 -0.87 1.35
C SER A 61 6.57 -0.60 1.25
N ALA A 62 6.02 -0.55 0.03
CA ALA A 62 4.58 -0.43 -0.17
C ALA A 62 3.81 -1.63 0.44
N SER A 63 4.33 -2.85 0.31
CA SER A 63 3.70 -4.07 0.85
C SER A 63 3.73 -4.11 2.37
N ILE A 64 4.87 -3.76 2.98
CA ILE A 64 5.02 -3.65 4.44
C ILE A 64 4.06 -2.58 4.98
N ASN A 65 4.03 -1.40 4.36
CA ASN A 65 3.14 -0.32 4.78
C ASN A 65 1.67 -0.71 4.68
N TRP A 66 1.26 -1.41 3.62
CA TRP A 66 -0.12 -1.88 3.48
C TRP A 66 -0.56 -2.76 4.66
N LYS A 67 0.29 -3.69 5.09
CA LYS A 67 0.01 -4.53 6.26
C LYS A 67 -0.20 -3.68 7.52
N HIS A 68 0.70 -2.72 7.76
CA HIS A 68 0.58 -1.81 8.91
C HIS A 68 -0.74 -1.03 8.91
N VAL A 69 -1.12 -0.46 7.77
CA VAL A 69 -2.38 0.32 7.68
C VAL A 69 -3.59 -0.57 7.91
N VAL A 70 -3.61 -1.79 7.33
CA VAL A 70 -4.70 -2.75 7.55
C VAL A 70 -4.79 -3.15 9.03
N ASP A 71 -3.66 -3.42 9.68
CA ASP A 71 -3.61 -3.81 11.09
C ASP A 71 -4.04 -2.68 12.03
N GLU A 72 -3.69 -1.43 11.71
CA GLU A 72 -4.11 -0.24 12.45
C GLU A 72 -5.64 -0.08 12.43
N TYR A 73 -6.24 -0.14 11.24
CA TYR A 73 -7.71 -0.09 11.10
C TYR A 73 -8.43 -1.19 11.87
N LYS A 74 -7.89 -2.42 11.86
CA LYS A 74 -8.48 -3.54 12.62
C LYS A 74 -8.41 -3.32 14.12
N ARG A 75 -7.37 -2.65 14.63
CA ARG A 75 -7.24 -2.33 16.05
C ARG A 75 -8.22 -1.24 16.49
N GLU A 76 -8.48 -0.25 15.64
CA GLU A 76 -9.46 0.81 15.92
C GLU A 76 -10.89 0.27 15.99
N ASP A 77 -11.29 -0.64 15.09
CA ASP A 77 -12.63 -1.24 15.08
C ASP A 77 -12.91 -2.12 16.31
N THR A 78 -11.86 -2.61 16.98
CA THR A 78 -11.98 -3.45 18.18
C THR A 78 -12.05 -2.70 19.51
N LYS A 79 -12.04 -1.36 19.51
CA LYS A 79 -12.19 -0.52 20.70
C LYS A 79 -13.61 -0.01 20.88
#